data_AF-A0A9D6JN73-F1
#
_entry.id   AF-A0A9D6JN73-F1
#
_cell.length_a   1.000
_cell.length_b   1.000
_cell.length_c   1.000
_cell.angle_alpha   90.00
_cell.angle_beta   90.00
_cell.angle_gamma   90.00
#
_symmetry.space_group_name_H-M   'P 1'
#
loop_
_entity.id
_entity.type
_entity.pdbx_description
1 polymer ?
#
loop_
_entity_poly.entity_id
_entity_poly.type
_entity_poly.pdbx_seq_one_letter_code
_entity_poly.pdbx_strand_id
1 'polypeptide(L)' 'MSEVGELQPYFRGKKILITGGAGFIGSSLAQALVPLGAQVTILDAMLPLYGGNMFNLDGIEDEVEFHHGDIRDP' A
#
# COMPACT_ATOMS: atom_id res chain seq x y z
N MET A 1 13.99 14.95 -14.14
CA MET A 1 12.83 14.42 -13.39
C MET A 1 13.21 13.03 -12.92
N SER A 2 12.90 12.64 -11.69
CA SER A 2 13.06 11.24 -11.28
C SER A 2 12.13 10.36 -12.14
N GLU A 3 12.54 9.14 -12.49
CA GLU A 3 11.70 8.16 -13.22
C GLU A 3 10.31 8.01 -12.59
N VAL A 4 10.21 8.18 -11.26
CA VAL A 4 8.96 8.13 -10.49
C VAL A 4 7.99 9.26 -10.88
N GLY A 5 8.48 10.46 -11.20
CA GLY A 5 7.63 11.59 -11.59
C GLY A 5 6.90 11.39 -12.92
N GLU A 6 7.43 10.57 -13.82
CA GLU A 6 6.80 10.26 -15.11
C GLU A 6 5.56 9.38 -14.97
N LEU A 7 5.45 8.65 -13.86
CA LEU A 7 4.32 7.76 -13.58
C LEU A 7 3.14 8.47 -12.92
N GLN A 8 3.32 9.71 -12.44
CA GLN A 8 2.28 10.46 -11.75
C GLN A 8 0.99 10.64 -12.58
N PRO A 9 1.03 11.03 -13.87
CA PRO A 9 -0.19 11.16 -14.68
C PRO A 9 -0.95 9.83 -14.83
N TYR A 10 -0.25 8.70 -14.76
CA TYR A 10 -0.88 7.39 -14.85
C TYR A 10 -1.57 7.01 -13.55
N PHE A 11 -0.93 7.20 -12.39
CA PHE A 11 -1.46 6.71 -11.11
C PHE A 11 -2.38 7.70 -10.38
N ARG A 12 -2.33 8.99 -10.70
CA ARG A 12 -3.15 10.00 -10.04
C ARG A 12 -4.63 9.66 -10.08
N GLY A 13 -5.26 9.55 -8.90
CA GLY A 13 -6.67 9.25 -8.72
C GLY A 13 -7.07 7.79 -8.99
N LYS A 14 -6.13 6.89 -9.33
CA LYS A 14 -6.43 5.46 -9.48
C LYS A 14 -6.66 4.85 -8.10
N LYS A 15 -7.68 3.99 -8.02
CA LYS A 15 -7.92 3.13 -6.86
C LYS A 15 -7.08 1.88 -6.97
N ILE A 16 -6.26 1.60 -5.97
CA ILE A 16 -5.31 0.49 -5.97
C ILE A 16 -5.49 -0.31 -4.69
N LEU A 17 -5.80 -1.59 -4.82
CA LEU A 17 -5.78 -2.54 -3.72
C LEU A 17 -4.43 -3.26 -3.68
N ILE A 18 -3.76 -3.23 -2.54
CA ILE A 18 -2.52 -3.96 -2.29
C ILE A 18 -2.80 -5.05 -1.26
N THR A 19 -2.72 -6.30 -1.69
CA THR A 19 -2.81 -7.48 -0.80
C THR A 19 -1.44 -7.76 -0.17
N GLY A 20 -1.39 -8.05 1.13
CA GLY A 20 -0.11 -8.13 1.87
C GLY A 20 0.56 -6.77 2.01
N GLY A 21 -0.24 -5.70 2.01
CA GLY A 21 0.25 -4.32 1.93
C GLY A 21 0.95 -3.80 3.19
N ALA A 22 0.85 -4.49 4.33
CA ALA A 22 1.61 -4.18 5.53
C ALA A 22 2.90 -5.01 5.65
N GLY A 23 3.20 -5.87 4.66
CA GLY A 23 4.50 -6.55 4.51
C GLY A 23 5.54 -5.72 3.76
N PHE A 24 6.78 -6.22 3.69
CA PHE A 24 7.92 -5.48 3.14
C PHE A 24 7.72 -4.90 1.72
N ILE A 25 7.29 -5.74 0.77
CA ILE A 25 7.11 -5.31 -0.62
C ILE A 25 5.84 -4.46 -0.77
N GLY A 26 4.76 -4.89 -0.12
CA GLY A 26 3.46 -4.23 -0.21
C GLY A 26 3.51 -2.80 0.33
N SER A 27 4.17 -2.59 1.46
CA SER A 27 4.29 -1.26 2.07
C SER A 27 5.22 -0.36 1.26
N SER A 28 6.32 -0.90 0.74
CA SER A 28 7.22 -0.15 -0.16
C SER A 28 6.49 0.31 -1.42
N LEU A 29 5.62 -0.54 -1.97
CA LEU A 29 4.77 -0.18 -3.12
C LEU A 29 3.76 0.90 -2.73
N ALA A 30 3.13 0.80 -1.56
CA ALA A 30 2.23 1.83 -1.05
C ALA A 30 2.94 3.18 -0.90
N GLN A 31 4.14 3.20 -0.29
CA GLN A 31 4.95 4.41 -0.15
C GLN A 31 5.37 5.02 -1.48
N ALA A 32 5.52 4.23 -2.54
CA ALA A 32 5.79 4.74 -3.89
C ALA A 32 4.54 5.28 -4.59
N LEU A 33 3.36 4.73 -4.32
CA LEU A 33 2.10 5.07 -5.00
C LEU A 33 1.39 6.28 -4.37
N VAL A 34 1.46 6.45 -3.05
CA VAL A 34 0.83 7.57 -2.33
C VAL A 34 1.32 8.93 -2.87
N PRO A 35 2.64 9.20 -3.03
CA PRO A 35 3.14 10.45 -3.60
C PRO A 35 2.72 10.69 -5.07
N LEU A 36 2.34 9.64 -5.79
CA LEU A 36 1.82 9.73 -7.16
C LEU A 36 0.33 10.13 -7.20
N GLY A 37 -0.30 10.30 -6.03
CA GLY A 37 -1.70 10.66 -5.90
C GLY A 37 -2.66 9.50 -6.13
N ALA A 38 -2.21 8.26 -5.98
CA ALA A 38 -3.08 7.09 -5.99
C ALA A 38 -3.94 7.04 -4.71
N GLN A 39 -5.13 6.46 -4.83
CA GLN A 39 -5.98 6.12 -3.68
C GLN A 39 -5.68 4.67 -3.31
N VAL A 40 -4.86 4.47 -2.28
CA VAL A 40 -4.35 3.15 -1.91
C VAL A 40 -5.19 2.55 -0.79
N THR A 41 -5.65 1.32 -1.02
CA THR A 41 -6.27 0.46 -0.02
C THR A 41 -5.33 -0.72 0.25
N ILE A 42 -5.03 -0.95 1.52
CA ILE A 42 -4.21 -2.07 2.01
C ILE A 42 -5.16 -3.16 2.52
N LEU A 43 -4.96 -4.40 2.07
CA LEU A 43 -5.57 -5.58 2.66
C LEU A 43 -4.47 -6.51 3.16
N ASP A 44 -4.41 -6.75 4.47
CA ASP A 44 -3.39 -7.60 5.06
C ASP A 44 -3.98 -8.49 6.16
N ALA A 45 -3.56 -9.75 6.19
CA ALA A 45 -3.99 -10.72 7.21
C ALA A 45 -3.24 -10.54 8.54
N MET A 46 -2.16 -9.74 8.56
CA MET A 46 -1.30 -9.47 9.71
C MET A 46 -0.79 -10.76 10.37
N LEU A 47 -0.43 -11.76 9.56
CA LEU A 47 0.08 -13.03 10.06
C LEU A 47 1.49 -12.82 10.66
N PRO A 48 1.73 -13.16 11.94
CA PRO A 48 2.98 -12.81 12.65
C PRO A 48 4.27 -13.30 11.99
N LEU A 49 4.20 -14.40 11.23
CA LEU A 49 5.37 -15.00 10.56
C LEU A 49 5.60 -14.49 9.14
N TYR A 50 4.72 -13.62 8.62
CA TYR A 50 4.73 -13.19 7.22
C TYR A 50 5.05 -11.70 7.05
N GLY A 51 5.57 -11.06 8.11
CA GLY A 51 6.12 -9.71 8.05
C GLY A 51 5.10 -8.57 8.05
N GLY A 52 3.80 -8.87 8.21
CA GLY A 52 2.76 -7.86 8.39
C GLY A 52 3.00 -7.06 9.67
N ASN A 53 3.28 -5.76 9.52
CA ASN A 53 3.54 -4.87 10.63
C ASN A 53 3.10 -3.45 10.25
N MET A 54 2.28 -2.82 11.09
CA MET A 54 1.80 -1.44 10.85
C MET A 54 2.95 -0.44 10.74
N PHE A 55 4.07 -0.68 11.44
CA PHE A 55 5.27 0.15 11.32
C PHE A 55 5.79 0.28 9.89
N ASN A 56 5.49 -0.68 9.01
CA ASN A 56 5.90 -0.60 7.61
C ASN A 56 5.13 0.47 6.81
N LEU A 57 3.98 0.94 7.32
CA LEU A 57 3.16 2.01 6.76
C LEU A 57 3.44 3.37 7.41
N ASP A 58 4.44 3.46 8.30
CA ASP A 58 4.82 4.71 8.96
C ASP A 58 5.10 5.80 7.92
N GLY A 59 4.55 6.99 8.19
CA GLY A 59 4.59 8.14 7.29
C GLY A 59 3.52 8.18 6.19
N ILE A 60 2.78 7.10 5.93
CA ILE A 60 1.62 7.10 5.00
C ILE A 60 0.32 6.56 5.63
N GLU A 61 0.34 6.28 6.93
CA GLU A 61 -0.75 5.67 7.73
C GLU A 61 -2.10 6.38 7.48
N ASP A 62 -2.09 7.72 7.42
CA ASP A 62 -3.27 8.57 7.25
C ASP A 62 -3.68 8.76 5.77
N GLU A 63 -2.86 8.32 4.83
CA GLU A 63 -3.07 8.47 3.38
C GLU A 63 -3.57 7.17 2.71
N VAL A 64 -3.58 6.06 3.46
CA VAL A 64 -4.05 4.76 2.99
C VAL A 64 -5.29 4.31 3.76
N GLU A 65 -6.14 3.54 3.07
CA GLU A 65 -7.24 2.85 3.73
C GLU A 65 -6.77 1.44 4.12
N PHE A 66 -6.77 1.10 5.41
CA PHE A 66 -6.32 -0.21 5.88
C PHE A 66 -7.48 -1.15 6.23
N HIS A 67 -7.45 -2.36 5.69
CA HIS A 67 -8.34 -3.47 6.00
C HIS A 67 -7.54 -4.65 6.55
N HIS A 68 -7.80 -5.01 7.81
CA HIS A 68 -7.31 -6.28 8.35
C HIS A 68 -8.21 -7.40 7.84
N GLY A 69 -7.71 -8.22 6.93
CA GLY A 69 -8.48 -9.33 6.37
C GLY A 69 -7.60 -10.32 5.64
N ASP A 70 -8.11 -11.54 5.50
CA ASP A 70 -7.44 -12.63 4.80
C ASP A 70 -8.05 -12.79 3.40
N ILE A 71 -7.24 -12.71 2.35
CA ILE A 71 -7.69 -12.90 0.97
C ILE A 71 -8.28 -14.28 0.69
N ARG A 72 -8.08 -15.24 1.62
CA ARG A 72 -8.65 -16.59 1.55
C ARG A 72 -10.09 -16.65 2.07
N ASP A 73 -10.59 -15.57 2.68
CA ASP A 73 -11.97 -15.45 3.18
C ASP A 73 -12.84 -14.68 2.17
N PRO A 74 -13.88 -15.31 1.57
CA PRO A 74 -14.69 -14.75 0.48
C PRO A 74 -15.80 -13.77 0.89
#